data_AF-A0A948QAR8-F1
#
_entry.id   AF-A0A948QAR8-F1
#
_cell.length_a   1.000
_cell.length_b   1.000
_cell.length_c   1.000
_cell.angle_alpha   90.00
_cell.angle_beta   90.00
_cell.angle_gamma   90.00
#
_symmetry.space_group_name_H-M   'P 1'
#
loop_
_entity.id
_entity.type
_entity.pdbx_description
1 polymer ?
#
loop_
_entity_poly.entity_id
_entity_poly.type
_entity_poly.pdbx_seq_one_letter_code
_entity_poly.pdbx_strand_id
1 'polypeptide(L)' 'MKNEEKGYFALVLHAHLPFIRHPEYQDFLEEDWFFEAMAETYLPLLDVYERLTDEGVDFRITMSLTPPLCAMMTD' A
#
# COMPACT_ATOMS: atom_id res chain seq x y z
N MET A 1 33.25 -15.70 2.06
CA MET A 1 32.79 -15.52 3.45
C MET A 1 31.45 -16.23 3.58
N LYS A 2 31.25 -17.08 4.60
CA LYS A 2 29.89 -17.55 4.92
C LYS A 2 29.09 -16.32 5.33
N ASN A 3 27.98 -16.03 4.65
CA ASN A 3 26.98 -15.10 5.18
C ASN A 3 26.42 -15.75 6.45
N GLU A 4 26.83 -15.24 7.61
CA GLU A 4 26.10 -15.53 8.84
C GLU A 4 24.88 -14.62 8.85
N GLU A 5 23.72 -15.21 8.55
CA GLU A 5 22.43 -14.56 8.68
C GLU A 5 22.26 -14.07 10.13
N LYS A 6 22.02 -12.77 10.31
CA LYS A 6 21.88 -12.15 11.65
C LYS A 6 20.52 -12.44 12.30
N GLY A 7 19.59 -13.04 11.55
CA GLY A 7 18.21 -13.27 11.92
C GLY A 7 17.27 -12.99 10.75
N TYR A 8 15.96 -13.05 11.01
CA TYR A 8 14.93 -12.73 10.02
C TYR A 8 14.32 -11.37 10.32
N PHE A 9 14.06 -10.59 9.28
CA PHE A 9 13.31 -9.34 9.36
C PHE A 9 12.01 -9.48 8.57
N ALA A 10 10.90 -9.03 9.16
CA ALA A 10 9.59 -9.04 8.54
C ALA A 10 8.96 -7.66 8.65
N LEU A 11 8.89 -6.94 7.53
CA LEU A 11 8.12 -5.70 7.43
C LEU A 11 6.68 -6.03 7.06
N VAL A 12 5.73 -5.63 7.91
CA VAL A 12 4.29 -5.81 7.69
C VAL A 12 3.62 -4.44 7.65
N LEU A 13 3.05 -4.09 6.50
CA LEU A 13 2.33 -2.85 6.29
C LEU A 13 0.82 -3.11 6.33
N HIS A 14 0.09 -2.38 7.15
CA HIS A 14 -1.37 -2.47 7.24
C HIS A 14 -2.01 -1.25 6.60
N ALA A 15 -2.66 -1.47 5.45
CA ALA A 15 -3.36 -0.44 4.69
C ALA A 15 -4.87 -0.54 4.92
N HIS A 16 -5.43 0.52 5.48
CA HIS A 16 -6.82 0.61 5.87
C HIS A 16 -7.38 2.00 5.62
N LEU A 17 -8.58 2.04 5.03
CA LEU A 17 -9.51 3.16 5.09
C LEU A 17 -10.93 2.59 5.34
N PRO A 18 -11.79 3.31 6.09
CA PRO A 18 -13.21 2.99 6.12
C PRO A 18 -13.83 3.18 4.73
N PHE A 19 -15.03 2.65 4.51
CA PHE A 19 -15.75 2.88 3.26
C PHE A 19 -16.30 4.32 3.27
N ILE A 20 -15.75 5.18 2.42
CA ILE A 20 -15.94 6.65 2.40
C ILE A 20 -16.49 7.14 1.06
N ARG A 21 -16.93 6.24 0.19
CA ARG A 21 -17.50 6.58 -1.12
C ARG A 21 -18.94 7.08 -0.94
N HIS A 22 -19.18 8.35 -1.28
CA HIS A 22 -20.46 9.05 -1.14
C HIS A 22 -20.91 9.67 -2.47
N PRO A 23 -21.43 8.88 -3.43
CA PRO A 23 -21.87 9.38 -4.73
C PRO A 23 -23.04 10.38 -4.67
N GLU A 24 -23.72 10.47 -3.54
CA GLU A 24 -24.82 11.41 -3.28
C GLU A 24 -24.36 12.87 -3.08
N TYR A 25 -23.08 13.10 -2.77
CA TYR A 25 -22.50 14.43 -2.58
C TYR A 25 -21.51 14.76 -3.70
N GLN A 26 -21.47 16.03 -4.13
CA GLN A 26 -20.50 16.46 -5.15
C GLN A 26 -19.07 16.54 -4.60
N ASP A 27 -18.94 16.98 -3.35
CA ASP A 27 -17.67 17.08 -2.63
C ASP A 27 -17.85 16.50 -1.21
N PHE A 28 -16.91 15.65 -0.79
CA PHE A 28 -16.90 15.07 0.56
C PHE A 28 -15.44 14.90 1.03
N LEU A 29 -15.09 15.56 2.13
CA LEU A 29 -13.69 15.68 2.58
C LEU A 29 -13.03 14.33 2.87
N GLU A 30 -13.81 13.34 3.27
CA GLU A 30 -13.33 12.01 3.55
C GLU A 30 -12.88 11.29 2.27
N GLU A 31 -13.48 11.56 1.10
CA GLU A 31 -13.02 10.99 -0.18
C GLU A 31 -11.61 11.46 -0.53
N ASP A 32 -11.21 12.67 -0.12
CA ASP A 32 -9.85 13.17 -0.32
C ASP A 32 -8.80 12.26 0.33
N TRP A 33 -9.10 11.66 1.49
CA TRP A 33 -8.20 10.72 2.15
C TRP A 33 -7.86 9.51 1.28
N PHE A 34 -8.80 9.04 0.47
CA PHE A 34 -8.55 7.94 -0.45
C PHE A 34 -7.56 8.35 -1.53
N PHE A 35 -7.77 9.52 -2.13
CA PHE A 35 -6.89 10.02 -3.19
C PHE A 35 -5.50 10.40 -2.68
N GLU A 36 -5.41 11.01 -1.50
CA GLU A 36 -4.14 11.27 -0.81
C GLU A 36 -3.40 9.97 -0.52
N ALA A 37 -4.07 8.95 0.04
CA ALA A 37 -3.46 7.65 0.31
C ALA A 37 -2.97 6.96 -0.97
N MET A 38 -3.74 7.04 -2.06
CA MET A 38 -3.34 6.52 -3.37
C MET A 38 -2.10 7.24 -3.91
N ALA A 39 -2.13 8.57 -3.97
CA ALA A 39 -1.10 9.39 -4.59
C ALA A 39 0.20 9.45 -3.76
N GLU A 40 0.10 9.47 -2.43
CA GLU A 40 1.24 9.71 -1.55
C GLU A 40 1.76 8.44 -0.87
N THR A 41 1.01 7.33 -0.89
CA THR A 41 1.42 6.07 -0.25
C THR A 41 1.42 4.88 -1.19
N TYR A 42 0.27 4.49 -1.75
CA TYR A 42 0.16 3.20 -2.43
C TYR A 42 0.86 3.16 -3.78
N LEU A 43 0.73 4.21 -4.60
CA LEU A 43 1.45 4.30 -5.87
C LEU A 43 2.97 4.47 -5.65
N PRO A 44 3.46 5.36 -4.75
CA PRO A 44 4.89 5.43 -4.46
C PRO A 44 5.49 4.13 -3.90
N LEU A 45 4.75 3.36 -3.10
CA LEU A 45 5.21 2.05 -2.63
C LEU A 45 5.31 1.05 -3.79
N LEU A 46 4.34 1.04 -4.70
CA LEU A 46 4.38 0.20 -5.90
C LEU A 46 5.61 0.53 -6.75
N ASP A 47 5.89 1.82 -7.00
CA ASP A 47 7.08 2.27 -7.74
C ASP A 47 8.38 1.79 -7.08
N VAL A 48 8.46 1.81 -5.74
CA VAL A 48 9.61 1.28 -5.01
C VAL A 48 9.75 -0.24 -5.21
N TYR A 49 8.65 -0.98 -5.14
CA TYR A 49 8.67 -2.43 -5.32
C TYR A 49 9.04 -2.84 -6.74
N GLU A 50 8.54 -2.13 -7.75
CA GLU A 50 8.93 -2.33 -9.15
C GLU A 50 10.42 -2.09 -9.35
N ARG A 51 10.95 -0.97 -8.83
CA ARG A 51 12.39 -0.66 -8.91
C ARG A 51 13.26 -1.72 -8.23
N LEU A 52 12.89 -2.16 -7.03
CA LEU A 52 13.63 -3.21 -6.32
C LEU A 52 13.62 -4.53 -7.11
N THR A 53 12.52 -4.83 -7.79
CA THR A 53 12.37 -5.99 -8.66
C THR A 53 13.26 -5.87 -9.90
N ASP A 54 13.25 -4.72 -10.56
CA ASP A 54 14.05 -4.43 -11.76
C ASP A 54 15.57 -4.44 -11.47
N GLU A 55 15.96 -3.97 -10.28
CA GLU A 55 17.35 -4.00 -9.80
C GLU A 55 17.79 -5.39 -9.30
N GLY A 56 16.88 -6.37 -9.23
CA GLY A 56 17.15 -7.74 -8.80
C GLY A 56 17.46 -7.87 -7.30
N VAL A 57 16.92 -6.97 -6.47
CA VAL A 57 17.11 -6.99 -5.01
C VAL A 57 16.27 -8.11 -4.39
N ASP A 58 16.86 -8.98 -3.56
CA ASP A 58 16.11 -9.99 -2.78
C ASP A 58 15.43 -9.34 -1.57
N PHE A 59 14.24 -8.77 -1.77
CA PHE A 59 13.42 -8.16 -0.72
C PHE A 59 12.12 -8.93 -0.48
N ARG A 60 11.61 -8.87 0.75
CA ARG A 60 10.32 -9.47 1.16
C ARG A 60 9.55 -8.48 2.02
N ILE A 61 8.32 -8.16 1.62
CA ILE A 61 7.41 -7.26 2.34
C ILE A 61 6.02 -7.92 2.37
N THR A 62 5.33 -7.82 3.50
CA THR A 62 3.93 -8.25 3.61
C THR A 62 3.06 -7.01 3.70
N MET A 63 1.99 -6.95 2.90
CA MET A 63 1.02 -5.88 2.95
C MET A 63 -0.39 -6.45 3.17
N SER A 64 -1.11 -5.91 4.15
CA SER A 64 -2.52 -6.21 4.42
C SER A 64 -3.38 -5.08 3.86
N LEU A 65 -4.36 -5.44 3.02
CA LEU A 65 -5.36 -4.52 2.49
C LEU A 65 -6.72 -4.89 3.09
N THR A 66 -7.39 -3.95 3.75
CA THR A 66 -8.72 -4.24 4.32
C THR A 66 -9.81 -4.35 3.25
N PRO A 67 -10.82 -5.23 3.42
CA PRO A 67 -11.92 -5.36 2.46
C PRO A 67 -12.59 -4.06 1.98
N PRO A 68 -12.93 -3.06 2.85
CA PRO A 68 -13.50 -1.80 2.38
C PRO A 68 -12.56 -1.00 1.48
N LEU A 69 -11.26 -0.99 1.78
CA LEU A 69 -10.26 -0.33 0.94
C LEU A 69 -10.17 -1.00 -0.44
N CYS A 70 -10.12 -2.34 -0.48
CA CYS A 70 -10.13 -3.07 -1.74
C CYS A 70 -11.38 -2.78 -2.57
N ALA A 71 -12.54 -2.71 -1.92
CA ALA A 71 -13.80 -2.40 -2.60
C ALA A 71 -13.73 -1.01 -3.29
N MET A 72 -13.22 0.01 -2.61
CA MET A 72 -13.04 1.35 -3.18
C MET A 72 -11.97 1.42 -4.29
N MET A 73 -10.92 0.60 -4.22
CA MET A 73 -9.91 0.50 -5.30
C MET A 73 -10.45 -0.13 -6.58
N THR A 74 -11.55 -0.90 -6.48
CA THR A 74 -12.18 -1.60 -7.62
C THR A 74 -13.48 -0.97 -8.10
N ASP A 75 -13.94 0.11 -7.45
CA ASP A 75 -15.09 0.91 -7.87
C ASP A 75 -14.78 1.67 -9.18
#